data_AF-A0A2I2FM57-F1
#
_entry.id   AF-A0A2I2FM57-F1
#
_cell.length_a   1.000
_cell.length_b   1.000
_cell.length_c   1.000
_cell.angle_alpha   90.00
_cell.angle_beta   90.00
_cell.angle_gamma   90.00
#
_symmetry.space_group_name_H-M   'P 1'
#
loop_
_entity.id
_entity.type
_entity.pdbx_description
1 polymer ?
#
loop_
_entity_poly.entity_id
_entity_poly.type
_entity_poly.pdbx_seq_one_letter_code
_entity_poly.pdbx_strand_id
1 'polypeptide(L)'
;MAATGTAQPIASKLSPDGLIAVTWIGVGLGVLFVSIRLAIRLSRLKRLYPDDYFVLVALAFLITNAVLQTIQTPHLYYTALSPTGPEIADHVVLYKKYEFAIIGIFWSVLWSIKGSFLALFWMITQGLPRYIWAWWVVAGFVVSSYVVCWLLSALNCHPPSDYFKLGGCGREIDKHTSFISICFSTAVDIATDVMIMGIGVTIVCGTRINRRERLSLGVIFSLGIIIVAAAVVRAIQISGKAYTDMAGVAIWSIAESSISVIIGCLPPFKIFLSRHPSFAPYTSGSAGPYLQSGTSSTPAKPRLWSDTPVSPPQRGLYQNLDFELHSRNTDIVGGAGARVVRNTTLPRESVDSGRPGEIRMVKEFSVITTR
;
A
#
# COMPACT_ATOMS: atom_id res chain seq x y z
N MET A 1 39.62 -35.49 16.94
CA MET A 1 38.33 -36.13 16.62
C MET A 1 37.23 -35.28 17.21
N ALA A 2 36.76 -34.29 16.45
CA ALA A 2 35.65 -33.43 16.85
C ALA A 2 34.35 -34.16 16.53
N ALA A 3 33.50 -34.34 17.54
CA ALA A 3 32.15 -34.83 17.37
C ALA A 3 31.37 -33.86 16.48
N THR A 4 31.20 -34.23 15.21
CA THR A 4 30.18 -33.66 14.34
C THR A 4 28.82 -33.99 14.94
N GLY A 5 28.30 -33.08 15.77
CA GLY A 5 26.92 -33.10 16.20
C GLY A 5 26.04 -32.99 14.97
N THR A 6 25.50 -34.11 14.51
CA THR A 6 24.43 -34.15 13.53
C THR A 6 23.24 -33.41 14.15
N ALA A 7 23.03 -32.17 13.74
CA ALA A 7 21.85 -31.41 14.13
C ALA A 7 20.63 -32.18 13.63
N GLN A 8 19.95 -32.89 14.53
CA GLN A 8 18.72 -33.60 14.21
C GLN A 8 17.69 -32.62 13.63
N PRO A 9 16.87 -33.04 12.64
CA PRO A 9 15.82 -32.21 12.08
C PRO A 9 14.86 -31.76 13.19
N ILE A 10 14.43 -30.49 13.17
CA ILE A 10 13.49 -29.92 14.16
C ILE A 10 12.21 -30.75 14.25
N ALA A 11 11.80 -31.40 13.14
CA ALA A 11 10.71 -32.37 13.09
C ALA A 11 10.79 -33.49 14.15
N SER A 12 11.99 -33.92 14.57
CA SER A 12 12.14 -34.97 15.60
C SER A 12 12.00 -34.45 17.03
N LYS A 13 11.95 -33.13 17.23
CA LYS A 13 11.88 -32.48 18.55
C LYS A 13 10.58 -31.73 18.78
N LEU A 14 9.87 -31.33 17.72
CA LEU A 14 8.62 -30.58 17.83
C LEU A 14 7.43 -31.50 17.61
N SER A 15 6.50 -31.52 18.58
CA SER A 15 5.21 -32.21 18.45
C SER A 15 4.34 -31.53 17.38
N PRO A 16 3.46 -32.27 16.66
CA PRO A 16 2.47 -31.69 15.75
C PRO A 16 1.69 -30.52 16.37
N ASP A 17 1.28 -30.67 17.63
CA ASP A 17 0.54 -29.64 18.37
C ASP A 17 1.38 -28.39 18.62
N GLY A 18 2.70 -28.56 18.77
CA GLY A 18 3.65 -27.46 18.92
C GLY A 18 3.77 -26.62 17.64
N LEU A 19 3.82 -27.28 16.48
CA LEU A 19 3.84 -26.60 15.18
C LEU A 19 2.54 -25.79 14.95
N ILE A 20 1.39 -26.40 15.26
CA ILE A 20 0.09 -25.76 15.15
C ILE A 20 0.01 -24.57 16.13
N ALA A 21 0.43 -24.73 17.38
CA ALA A 21 0.42 -23.67 18.38
C ALA A 21 1.26 -22.45 17.93
N VAL A 22 2.50 -22.66 17.47
CA VAL A 22 3.36 -21.59 16.96
C VAL A 22 2.70 -20.86 15.79
N THR A 23 2.08 -21.60 14.89
CA THR A 23 1.39 -21.06 13.71
C THR A 23 0.26 -20.10 14.13
N TRP A 24 -0.63 -20.54 15.03
CA TRP A 24 -1.76 -19.74 15.48
C TRP A 24 -1.37 -18.59 16.41
N ILE A 25 -0.28 -18.71 17.17
CA ILE A 25 0.29 -17.58 17.93
C ILE A 25 0.72 -16.47 16.97
N GLY A 26 1.41 -16.81 15.87
CA GLY A 26 1.81 -15.85 14.84
C GLY A 26 0.62 -15.13 14.21
N VAL A 27 -0.43 -15.88 13.87
CA VAL A 27 -1.70 -15.32 13.37
C VAL A 27 -2.35 -14.40 14.41
N GLY A 28 -2.44 -14.84 15.67
CA GLY A 28 -3.05 -14.06 16.75
C GLY A 28 -2.36 -12.71 16.94
N LEU A 29 -1.02 -12.70 16.92
CA LEU A 29 -0.24 -11.46 16.94
C LEU A 29 -0.51 -10.59 15.71
N GLY A 30 -0.57 -11.19 14.51
CA GLY A 30 -0.93 -10.49 13.29
C GLY A 30 -2.32 -9.81 13.38
N VAL A 31 -3.34 -10.55 13.80
CA VAL A 31 -4.71 -10.05 13.99
C VAL A 31 -4.72 -8.91 15.01
N LEU A 32 -4.01 -9.04 16.13
CA LEU A 32 -3.92 -8.01 17.15
C LEU A 32 -3.36 -6.69 16.58
N PHE A 33 -2.20 -6.74 15.90
CA PHE A 33 -1.56 -5.54 15.36
C PHE A 33 -2.39 -4.89 14.24
N VAL A 34 -3.00 -5.69 13.36
CA VAL A 34 -3.90 -5.18 12.31
C VAL A 34 -5.14 -4.54 12.93
N SER A 35 -5.72 -5.15 13.96
CA SER A 35 -6.90 -4.62 14.65
C SER A 35 -6.59 -3.29 15.32
N ILE A 36 -5.46 -3.17 16.01
CA ILE A 36 -5.03 -1.90 16.62
C ILE A 36 -4.83 -0.83 15.54
N ARG A 37 -4.19 -1.18 14.42
CA ARG A 37 -3.98 -0.26 13.30
C ARG A 37 -5.31 0.26 12.73
N LEU A 38 -6.27 -0.63 12.48
CA LEU A 38 -7.59 -0.28 11.97
C LEU A 38 -8.36 0.58 12.99
N ALA A 39 -8.32 0.22 14.26
CA ALA A 39 -8.95 0.99 15.33
C ALA A 39 -8.42 2.42 15.38
N ILE A 40 -7.10 2.62 15.25
CA ILE A 40 -6.49 3.95 15.21
C ILE A 40 -6.96 4.74 13.99
N ARG A 41 -6.94 4.13 12.79
CA ARG A 41 -7.33 4.85 11.56
C ARG A 41 -8.82 5.17 11.52
N LEU A 42 -9.68 4.26 11.95
CA LEU A 42 -11.13 4.52 12.02
C LEU A 42 -11.45 5.56 13.09
N SER A 43 -10.82 5.48 14.27
CA SER A 43 -11.11 6.41 15.37
C SER A 43 -10.56 7.82 15.13
N ARG A 44 -9.38 7.94 14.50
CA ARG A 44 -8.68 9.22 14.35
C ARG A 44 -8.84 9.83 12.96
N LEU A 45 -8.85 9.02 11.90
CA LEU A 45 -8.87 9.50 10.50
C LEU A 45 -10.24 9.32 9.85
N LYS A 46 -11.13 8.51 10.42
CA LYS A 46 -12.47 8.19 9.91
C LYS A 46 -12.48 7.71 8.45
N ARG A 47 -11.34 7.27 7.92
CA ARG A 47 -11.16 6.81 6.54
C ARG A 47 -10.03 5.80 6.45
N LEU A 48 -10.22 4.78 5.60
CA LEU A 48 -9.21 3.80 5.23
C LEU A 48 -8.44 4.25 4.00
N TYR A 49 -7.15 3.99 3.99
CA TYR A 49 -6.24 4.31 2.90
C TYR A 49 -5.93 3.05 2.08
N PRO A 50 -5.49 3.18 0.82
CA PRO A 50 -5.08 2.05 -0.01
C PRO A 50 -4.10 1.10 0.71
N ASP A 51 -3.19 1.65 1.53
CA ASP A 51 -2.20 0.87 2.26
C ASP A 51 -2.82 -0.05 3.35
N ASP A 52 -4.00 0.30 3.88
CA ASP A 52 -4.74 -0.55 4.83
C ASP A 52 -5.37 -1.78 4.18
N TYR A 53 -5.87 -1.63 2.95
CA TYR A 53 -6.45 -2.76 2.21
C TYR A 53 -5.39 -3.82 1.91
N PHE A 54 -4.17 -3.41 1.55
CA PHE A 54 -3.06 -4.34 1.36
C PHE A 54 -2.69 -5.11 2.63
N VAL A 55 -2.73 -4.46 3.81
CA VAL A 55 -2.48 -5.13 5.10
C VAL A 55 -3.62 -6.10 5.44
N LEU A 56 -4.87 -5.73 5.17
CA LEU A 56 -6.02 -6.63 5.35
C LEU A 56 -5.93 -7.86 4.45
N VAL A 57 -5.54 -7.69 3.19
CA VAL A 57 -5.29 -8.79 2.25
C VAL A 57 -4.13 -9.68 2.75
N ALA A 58 -3.04 -9.07 3.24
CA ALA A 58 -1.94 -9.81 3.84
C ALA A 58 -2.39 -10.64 5.05
N LEU A 59 -3.26 -10.09 5.90
CA LEU A 59 -3.83 -10.82 7.04
C LEU A 59 -4.70 -11.99 6.59
N ALA A 60 -5.55 -11.80 5.58
CA ALA A 60 -6.37 -12.87 5.02
C ALA A 60 -5.50 -14.02 4.46
N PHE A 61 -4.42 -13.68 3.76
CA PHE A 61 -3.44 -14.67 3.30
C PHE A 61 -2.69 -15.33 4.46
N LEU A 62 -2.33 -14.61 5.52
CA LEU A 62 -1.69 -15.18 6.70
C LEU A 62 -2.59 -16.21 7.40
N ILE A 63 -3.88 -15.90 7.57
CA ILE A 63 -4.88 -16.82 8.14
C ILE A 63 -5.04 -18.05 7.23
N THR A 64 -5.15 -17.83 5.91
CA THR A 64 -5.25 -18.93 4.93
C THR A 64 -4.03 -19.84 5.00
N ASN A 65 -2.82 -19.26 5.11
CA ASN A 65 -1.58 -20.00 5.24
C ASN A 65 -1.56 -20.87 6.51
N ALA A 66 -2.04 -20.34 7.63
CA ALA A 66 -2.11 -21.07 8.89
C ALA A 66 -3.12 -22.24 8.85
N VAL A 67 -4.28 -22.03 8.21
CA VAL A 67 -5.27 -23.09 7.99
C VAL A 67 -4.68 -24.21 7.13
N LEU A 68 -4.05 -23.85 6.01
CA LEU A 68 -3.41 -24.84 5.11
C LEU A 68 -2.30 -25.62 5.82
N GLN A 69 -1.43 -24.95 6.59
CA GLN A 69 -0.40 -25.62 7.38
C GLN A 69 -0.99 -26.55 8.46
N THR A 70 -2.09 -26.16 9.10
CA THR A 70 -2.78 -27.00 10.08
C THR A 70 -3.30 -28.30 9.42
N ILE A 71 -3.89 -28.18 8.23
CA ILE A 71 -4.39 -29.35 7.46
C ILE A 71 -3.24 -30.21 6.93
N GLN A 72 -2.12 -29.59 6.53
CA GLN A 72 -0.94 -30.28 6.02
C GLN A 72 -0.16 -31.03 7.11
N THR A 73 -0.16 -30.53 8.35
CA THR A 73 0.62 -31.07 9.49
C THR A 73 0.52 -32.59 9.66
N PRO A 74 -0.66 -33.24 9.69
CA PRO A 74 -0.73 -34.70 9.82
C PRO A 74 -0.04 -35.44 8.66
N HIS A 75 -0.16 -34.95 7.42
CA HIS A 75 0.51 -35.54 6.27
C HIS A 75 2.02 -35.37 6.35
N LEU A 76 2.48 -34.20 6.81
CA LEU A 76 3.91 -33.94 7.03
C LEU A 76 4.50 -34.93 8.05
N TYR A 77 3.88 -35.09 9.22
CA TYR A 77 4.41 -35.99 10.26
C TYR A 77 4.30 -37.46 9.87
N TYR A 78 3.25 -37.87 9.16
CA TYR A 78 3.14 -39.23 8.63
C TYR A 78 4.29 -39.54 7.67
N THR A 79 4.57 -38.64 6.73
CA THR A 79 5.65 -38.82 5.75
C THR A 79 7.05 -38.80 6.38
N ALA A 80 7.23 -38.05 7.47
CA ALA A 80 8.50 -37.97 8.20
C ALA A 80 8.76 -39.17 9.13
N LEU A 81 7.73 -39.68 9.82
CA LEU A 81 7.88 -40.72 10.84
C LEU A 81 7.63 -42.14 10.31
N SER A 82 6.84 -42.29 9.24
CA SER A 82 6.46 -43.59 8.67
C SER A 82 6.75 -43.68 7.16
N PRO A 83 8.02 -43.53 6.73
CA PRO A 83 8.38 -43.43 5.31
C PRO A 83 8.14 -44.72 4.49
N THR A 84 7.92 -45.87 5.15
CA THR A 84 7.63 -47.17 4.50
C THR A 84 6.20 -47.66 4.75
N GLY A 85 5.31 -46.78 5.24
CA GLY A 85 3.91 -47.13 5.49
C GLY A 85 3.13 -47.48 4.21
N PRO A 86 2.07 -48.31 4.30
CA PRO A 86 1.29 -48.75 3.15
C PRO A 86 0.55 -47.60 2.43
N GLU A 87 0.28 -46.48 3.11
CA GLU A 87 -0.46 -45.33 2.59
C GLU A 87 0.44 -44.13 2.26
N ILE A 88 1.77 -44.31 2.27
CA ILE A 88 2.74 -43.21 2.11
C ILE A 88 2.54 -42.42 0.80
N ALA A 89 2.14 -43.09 -0.28
CA ALA A 89 1.94 -42.45 -1.57
C ALA A 89 0.89 -41.34 -1.53
N ASP A 90 -0.26 -41.60 -0.89
CA ASP A 90 -1.37 -40.65 -0.80
C ASP A 90 -1.01 -39.48 0.11
N HIS A 91 -0.36 -39.76 1.25
CA HIS A 91 0.11 -38.72 2.17
C HIS A 91 1.16 -37.81 1.52
N VAL A 92 2.08 -38.35 0.72
CA VAL A 92 3.07 -37.53 0.00
C VAL A 92 2.41 -36.65 -1.07
N VAL A 93 1.47 -37.20 -1.85
CA VAL A 93 0.77 -36.43 -2.89
C VAL A 93 -0.05 -35.29 -2.27
N LEU A 94 -0.79 -35.57 -1.19
CA LEU A 94 -1.55 -34.54 -0.46
C LEU A 94 -0.61 -33.50 0.15
N TYR A 95 0.47 -33.93 0.81
CA TYR A 95 1.48 -33.03 1.36
C TYR A 95 2.01 -32.07 0.29
N LYS A 96 2.37 -32.57 -0.90
CA LYS A 96 2.87 -31.75 -2.02
C LYS A 96 1.82 -30.78 -2.58
N LYS A 97 0.54 -31.17 -2.62
CA LYS A 97 -0.56 -30.28 -3.01
C LYS A 97 -0.71 -29.10 -2.06
N TYR A 98 -0.71 -29.37 -0.75
CA TYR A 98 -0.78 -28.31 0.25
C TYR A 98 0.48 -27.43 0.25
N GLU A 99 1.67 -28.04 0.13
CA GLU A 99 2.95 -27.32 0.08
C GLU A 99 2.96 -26.28 -1.06
N PHE A 100 2.47 -26.68 -2.24
CA PHE A 100 2.38 -25.78 -3.39
C PHE A 100 1.50 -24.56 -3.11
N ALA A 101 0.32 -24.79 -2.52
CA ALA A 101 -0.59 -23.70 -2.15
C ALA A 101 0.02 -22.81 -1.05
N ILE A 102 0.65 -23.40 -0.04
CA ILE A 102 1.31 -22.70 1.08
C ILE A 102 2.41 -21.78 0.57
N ILE A 103 3.29 -22.24 -0.33
CA ILE A 103 4.35 -21.42 -0.93
C ILE A 103 3.75 -20.21 -1.66
N GLY A 104 2.70 -20.42 -2.45
CA GLY A 104 2.04 -19.35 -3.18
C GLY A 104 1.38 -18.30 -2.26
N ILE A 105 0.70 -18.76 -1.22
CA ILE A 105 0.06 -17.88 -0.24
C ILE A 105 1.12 -17.14 0.59
N PHE A 106 2.21 -17.81 0.99
CA PHE A 106 3.35 -17.20 1.67
C PHE A 106 3.91 -16.00 0.88
N TRP A 107 4.22 -16.20 -0.40
CA TRP A 107 4.69 -15.11 -1.27
C TRP A 107 3.66 -13.99 -1.38
N SER A 108 2.37 -14.33 -1.41
CA SER A 108 1.29 -13.35 -1.47
C SER A 108 1.18 -12.50 -0.20
N VAL A 109 1.49 -13.05 0.98
CA VAL A 109 1.59 -12.27 2.23
C VAL A 109 2.70 -11.22 2.11
N LEU A 110 3.91 -11.65 1.76
CA LEU A 110 5.08 -10.77 1.68
C LEU A 110 4.88 -9.64 0.64
N TRP A 111 4.36 -9.97 -0.55
CA TRP A 111 4.13 -8.97 -1.60
C TRP A 111 2.98 -8.04 -1.28
N SER A 112 1.97 -8.49 -0.54
CA SER A 112 0.90 -7.61 -0.05
C SER A 112 1.45 -6.57 0.92
N ILE A 113 2.38 -6.93 1.81
CA ILE A 113 3.04 -5.98 2.71
C ILE A 113 3.94 -4.99 1.94
N LYS A 114 4.71 -5.46 0.97
CA LYS A 114 5.47 -4.58 0.05
C LYS A 114 4.55 -3.61 -0.68
N GLY A 115 3.38 -4.09 -1.15
CA GLY A 115 2.32 -3.29 -1.74
C GLY A 115 1.77 -2.21 -0.81
N SER A 116 1.60 -2.52 0.48
CA SER A 116 1.22 -1.54 1.51
C SER A 116 2.27 -0.44 1.66
N PHE A 117 3.55 -0.80 1.77
CA PHE A 117 4.65 0.19 1.83
C PHE A 117 4.72 1.06 0.59
N LEU A 118 4.56 0.46 -0.58
CA LEU A 118 4.56 1.16 -1.84
C LEU A 118 3.36 2.13 -1.95
N ALA A 119 2.17 1.72 -1.52
CA ALA A 119 0.99 2.59 -1.44
C ALA A 119 1.18 3.76 -0.46
N LEU A 120 1.84 3.51 0.69
CA LEU A 120 2.21 4.56 1.63
C LEU A 120 3.19 5.57 1.01
N PHE A 121 4.21 5.10 0.30
CA PHE A 121 5.17 5.99 -0.38
C PHE A 121 4.56 6.74 -1.56
N TRP A 122 3.60 6.14 -2.28
CA TRP A 122 2.84 6.83 -3.30
C TRP A 122 2.15 8.06 -2.71
N MET A 123 1.47 7.90 -1.58
CA MET A 123 0.78 8.99 -0.90
C MET A 123 1.74 10.10 -0.45
N ILE A 124 2.94 9.75 0.02
CA ILE A 124 3.95 10.71 0.48
C ILE A 124 4.61 11.46 -0.69
N THR A 125 4.77 10.79 -1.84
CA THR A 125 5.47 11.36 -3.01
C THR A 125 4.58 12.15 -3.97
N GLN A 126 3.26 12.20 -3.71
CA GLN A 126 2.34 13.00 -4.52
C GLN A 126 2.79 14.47 -4.51
N GLY A 127 3.14 14.98 -5.69
CA GLY A 127 3.63 16.36 -5.87
C GLY A 127 5.11 16.48 -6.26
N LEU A 128 5.89 15.39 -6.26
CA LEU A 128 7.27 15.42 -6.73
C LEU A 128 7.48 14.49 -7.95
N PRO A 129 7.50 15.02 -9.19
CA PRO A 129 7.43 14.21 -10.41
C PRO A 129 8.60 13.24 -10.59
N ARG A 130 9.80 13.60 -10.12
CA ARG A 130 10.99 12.71 -10.19
C ARG A 130 10.83 11.45 -9.32
N TYR A 131 10.26 11.59 -8.13
CA TYR A 131 10.07 10.47 -7.20
C TYR A 131 8.90 9.58 -7.61
N ILE A 132 7.88 10.15 -8.25
CA ILE A 132 6.77 9.39 -8.85
C ILE A 132 7.27 8.47 -9.96
N TRP A 133 8.19 8.93 -10.81
CA TRP A 133 8.78 8.06 -11.84
C TRP A 133 9.59 6.91 -11.24
N ALA A 134 10.45 7.20 -10.25
CA ALA A 134 11.18 6.18 -9.52
C ALA A 134 10.23 5.16 -8.84
N TRP A 135 9.13 5.64 -8.27
CA TRP A 135 8.10 4.80 -7.68
C TRP A 135 7.48 3.84 -8.71
N TRP A 136 7.15 4.30 -9.92
CA TRP A 136 6.60 3.42 -10.97
C TRP A 136 7.58 2.34 -11.40
N VAL A 137 8.87 2.66 -11.47
CA VAL A 137 9.92 1.68 -11.80
C VAL A 137 10.00 0.61 -10.71
N VAL A 138 10.03 1.00 -9.43
CA VAL A 138 10.07 0.04 -8.31
C VAL A 138 8.76 -0.76 -8.22
N ALA A 139 7.61 -0.12 -8.43
CA ALA A 139 6.31 -0.77 -8.49
C ALA A 139 6.26 -1.86 -9.56
N GLY A 140 6.69 -1.53 -10.79
CA GLY A 140 6.78 -2.47 -11.90
C GLY A 140 7.73 -3.62 -11.59
N PHE A 141 8.88 -3.34 -10.97
CA PHE A 141 9.83 -4.38 -10.56
C PHE A 141 9.25 -5.33 -9.49
N VAL A 142 8.54 -4.80 -8.48
CA VAL A 142 7.89 -5.61 -7.43
C VAL A 142 6.77 -6.49 -7.99
N VAL A 143 5.95 -5.97 -8.90
CA VAL A 143 4.89 -6.77 -9.54
C VAL A 143 5.50 -7.81 -10.48
N SER A 144 6.52 -7.45 -11.26
CA SER A 144 7.21 -8.40 -12.13
C SER A 144 7.88 -9.51 -11.32
N SER A 145 8.53 -9.18 -10.20
CA SER A 145 9.16 -10.19 -9.35
C SER A 145 8.16 -11.15 -8.75
N TYR A 146 6.97 -10.68 -8.37
CA TYR A 146 5.90 -11.56 -7.87
C TYR A 146 5.56 -12.65 -8.88
N VAL A 147 5.32 -12.24 -10.11
CA VAL A 147 4.94 -13.14 -11.20
C VAL A 147 6.06 -14.13 -11.48
N VAL A 148 7.31 -13.66 -11.53
CA VAL A 148 8.47 -14.53 -11.76
C VAL A 148 8.66 -15.53 -10.61
N CYS A 149 8.54 -15.12 -9.34
CA CYS A 149 8.62 -16.02 -8.20
C CYS A 149 7.53 -17.08 -8.23
N TRP A 150 6.30 -16.72 -8.62
CA TRP A 150 5.20 -17.67 -8.80
C TRP A 150 5.45 -18.65 -9.95
N LEU A 151 5.92 -18.16 -11.09
CA LEU A 151 6.25 -19.00 -12.25
C LEU A 151 7.39 -19.96 -11.94
N LEU A 152 8.46 -19.48 -11.31
CA LEU A 152 9.56 -20.34 -10.85
C LEU A 152 9.07 -21.36 -9.82
N SER A 153 8.14 -20.97 -8.94
CA SER A 153 7.52 -21.89 -7.99
C SER A 153 6.73 -23.00 -8.68
N ALA A 154 5.96 -22.65 -9.72
CA ALA A 154 5.16 -23.57 -10.53
C ALA A 154 5.99 -24.48 -11.45
N LEU A 155 7.14 -23.98 -11.93
CA LEU A 155 8.00 -24.67 -12.89
C LEU A 155 9.22 -25.36 -12.25
N ASN A 156 9.21 -25.53 -10.93
CA ASN A 156 10.28 -26.24 -10.22
C ASN A 156 10.44 -27.71 -10.66
N CYS A 157 9.44 -28.29 -11.34
CA CYS A 157 9.47 -29.68 -11.80
C CYS A 157 9.31 -29.81 -13.30
N HIS A 158 10.10 -30.70 -13.92
CA HIS A 158 10.02 -30.96 -15.36
C HIS A 158 9.60 -32.41 -15.65
N PRO A 159 8.42 -32.66 -16.27
CA PRO A 159 7.33 -31.73 -16.55
C PRO A 159 6.53 -31.32 -15.28
N PRO A 160 5.85 -30.16 -15.27
CA PRO A 160 5.11 -29.69 -14.10
C PRO A 160 3.93 -30.61 -13.72
N SER A 161 3.46 -31.44 -14.65
CA SER A 161 2.47 -32.50 -14.39
C SER A 161 2.95 -33.57 -13.40
N ASP A 162 4.27 -33.73 -13.26
CA ASP A 162 4.86 -34.76 -12.40
C ASP A 162 5.09 -34.26 -10.96
N TYR A 163 4.83 -32.98 -10.69
CA TYR A 163 4.91 -32.38 -9.35
C TYR A 163 3.98 -33.09 -8.35
N PHE A 164 2.79 -33.53 -8.80
CA PHE A 164 1.80 -34.20 -7.96
C PHE A 164 1.90 -35.74 -8.02
N LYS A 165 2.98 -36.30 -8.57
CA LYS A 165 3.21 -37.75 -8.63
C LYS A 165 4.34 -38.16 -7.69
N LEU A 166 4.17 -39.28 -7.01
CA LEU A 166 5.21 -39.85 -6.15
C LEU A 166 6.45 -40.20 -7.00
N GLY A 167 7.61 -39.62 -6.66
CA GLY A 167 8.87 -39.87 -7.38
C GLY A 167 8.98 -39.21 -8.75
N GLY A 168 8.00 -38.42 -9.18
CA GLY A 168 8.03 -37.73 -10.49
C GLY A 168 9.01 -36.56 -10.55
N CYS A 169 9.30 -35.95 -9.39
CA CYS A 169 10.19 -34.79 -9.24
C CYS A 169 11.45 -35.15 -8.46
N GLY A 170 12.44 -35.72 -9.14
CA GLY A 170 13.64 -36.26 -8.51
C GLY A 170 14.88 -36.28 -9.40
N ARG A 171 14.79 -35.73 -10.62
CA ARG A 171 15.94 -35.65 -11.52
C ARG A 171 16.94 -34.64 -10.95
N GLU A 172 18.23 -34.81 -11.26
CA GLU A 172 19.25 -33.84 -10.85
C GLU A 172 18.95 -32.42 -11.36
N ILE A 173 18.29 -32.32 -12.52
CA ILE A 173 17.83 -31.04 -13.06
C ILE A 173 16.75 -30.37 -12.19
N ASP A 174 15.88 -31.14 -11.53
CA ASP A 174 14.84 -30.62 -10.65
C ASP A 174 15.44 -30.09 -9.33
N LYS A 175 16.46 -30.79 -8.80
CA LYS A 175 17.20 -30.34 -7.62
C LYS A 175 17.97 -29.05 -7.89
N HIS A 176 18.63 -28.97 -9.04
CA HIS A 176 19.39 -27.78 -9.44
C HIS A 176 18.46 -26.59 -9.72
N THR A 177 17.32 -26.84 -10.39
CA THR A 177 16.30 -25.81 -10.66
C THR A 177 15.67 -25.30 -9.37
N SER A 178 15.35 -26.19 -8.43
CA SER A 178 14.79 -25.81 -7.12
C SER A 178 15.75 -24.92 -6.33
N PHE A 179 17.04 -25.27 -6.31
CA PHE A 179 18.07 -24.46 -5.65
C PHE A 179 18.18 -23.06 -6.28
N ILE A 180 18.26 -22.98 -7.61
CA ILE A 180 18.32 -21.71 -8.33
C ILE A 180 17.06 -20.87 -8.08
N SER A 181 15.88 -21.49 -8.09
CA SER A 181 14.58 -20.86 -7.81
C SER A 181 14.55 -20.24 -6.42
N ILE A 182 15.04 -20.95 -5.39
CA ILE A 182 15.14 -20.45 -4.02
C ILE A 182 16.11 -19.28 -3.92
N CYS A 183 17.32 -19.41 -4.48
CA CYS A 183 18.33 -18.35 -4.45
C CYS A 183 17.82 -17.09 -5.17
N PHE A 184 17.25 -17.25 -6.35
CA PHE A 184 16.68 -16.15 -7.13
C PHE A 184 15.55 -15.47 -6.36
N SER A 185 14.57 -16.23 -5.86
CA SER A 185 13.42 -15.65 -5.18
C SER A 185 13.82 -14.92 -3.90
N THR A 186 14.79 -15.46 -3.15
CA THR A 186 15.36 -14.80 -1.95
C THR A 186 16.11 -13.52 -2.33
N ALA A 187 16.93 -13.55 -3.39
CA ALA A 187 17.70 -12.39 -3.82
C ALA A 187 16.77 -11.26 -4.28
N VAL A 188 15.73 -11.59 -5.03
CA VAL A 188 14.76 -10.61 -5.52
C VAL A 188 13.88 -10.07 -4.40
N ASP A 189 13.51 -10.89 -3.42
CA ASP A 189 12.80 -10.45 -2.22
C ASP A 189 13.62 -9.39 -1.47
N ILE A 190 14.89 -9.67 -1.18
CA ILE A 190 15.81 -8.71 -0.54
C ILE A 190 16.02 -7.46 -1.41
N ALA A 191 16.21 -7.62 -2.72
CA ALA A 191 16.40 -6.50 -3.63
C ALA A 191 15.18 -5.57 -3.65
N THR A 192 13.97 -6.13 -3.68
CA THR A 192 12.74 -5.33 -3.62
C THR A 192 12.62 -4.57 -2.30
N ASP A 193 13.00 -5.16 -1.16
CA ASP A 193 12.99 -4.45 0.13
C ASP A 193 13.98 -3.28 0.12
N VAL A 194 15.21 -3.50 -0.35
CA VAL A 194 16.23 -2.45 -0.45
C VAL A 194 15.76 -1.31 -1.36
N MET A 195 15.13 -1.63 -2.49
CA MET A 195 14.59 -0.62 -3.42
C MET A 195 13.47 0.21 -2.78
N ILE A 196 12.52 -0.44 -2.10
CA ILE A 196 11.42 0.21 -1.40
C ILE A 196 11.96 1.11 -0.27
N MET A 197 12.91 0.62 0.51
CA MET A 197 13.58 1.39 1.55
C MET A 197 14.36 2.58 0.96
N GLY A 198 15.03 2.37 -0.17
CA GLY A 198 15.78 3.41 -0.89
C GLY A 198 14.91 4.59 -1.32
N ILE A 199 13.67 4.32 -1.77
CA ILE A 199 12.68 5.38 -2.02
C ILE A 199 12.41 6.17 -0.74
N GLY A 200 12.13 5.48 0.37
CA GLY A 200 11.87 6.13 1.66
C GLY A 200 13.03 7.02 2.14
N VAL A 201 14.27 6.55 1.99
CA VAL A 201 15.49 7.28 2.41
C VAL A 201 15.73 8.50 1.52
N THR A 202 15.65 8.35 0.19
CA THR A 202 15.94 9.44 -0.75
C THR A 202 14.99 10.62 -0.59
N ILE A 203 13.69 10.36 -0.41
CA ILE A 203 12.67 11.40 -0.18
C ILE A 203 13.01 12.23 1.05
N VAL A 204 13.45 11.58 2.13
CA VAL A 204 13.72 12.28 3.38
C VAL A 204 15.09 12.97 3.38
N CYS A 205 16.11 12.39 2.76
CA CYS A 205 17.41 13.07 2.63
C CYS A 205 17.32 14.34 1.77
N GLY A 206 16.41 14.38 0.79
CA GLY A 206 16.22 15.54 -0.08
C GLY A 206 15.48 16.72 0.56
N THR A 207 14.88 16.53 1.75
CA THR A 207 14.02 17.54 2.39
C THR A 207 14.66 18.02 3.70
N ARG A 208 14.67 19.33 3.98
CA ARG A 208 15.16 19.89 5.26
C ARG A 208 14.20 19.49 6.38
N ILE A 209 14.48 18.34 6.98
CA ILE A 209 13.54 17.62 7.85
C ILE A 209 13.90 17.78 9.33
N ASN A 210 12.86 17.91 10.18
CA ASN A 210 13.03 18.10 11.61
C ASN A 210 13.54 16.81 12.29
N ARG A 211 14.24 16.93 13.43
CA ARG A 211 14.84 15.77 14.14
C ARG A 211 13.85 14.63 14.43
N ARG A 212 12.55 14.93 14.58
CA ARG A 212 11.48 13.94 14.81
C ARG A 212 11.15 13.09 13.59
N GLU A 213 11.22 13.66 12.40
CA GLU A 213 11.01 12.96 11.14
C GLU A 213 12.25 12.14 10.75
N ARG A 214 13.45 12.58 11.15
CA ARG A 214 14.68 11.77 11.07
C ARG A 214 14.58 10.49 11.92
N LEU A 215 13.93 10.54 13.08
CA LEU A 215 13.66 9.33 13.89
C LEU A 215 12.68 8.38 13.17
N SER A 216 11.68 8.95 12.49
CA SER A 216 10.67 8.20 11.73
C SER A 216 11.27 7.41 10.56
N LEU A 217 12.38 7.87 9.99
CA LEU A 217 13.17 7.10 9.04
C LEU A 217 13.95 5.97 9.70
N GLY A 218 14.62 6.26 10.81
CA GLY A 218 15.42 5.27 11.52
C GLY A 218 14.58 4.03 11.84
N VAL A 219 13.33 4.23 12.25
CA VAL A 219 12.39 3.13 12.47
C VAL A 219 12.09 2.36 11.18
N ILE A 220 11.69 3.00 10.08
CA ILE A 220 11.42 2.28 8.81
C ILE A 220 12.65 1.51 8.34
N PHE A 221 13.84 2.10 8.50
CA PHE A 221 15.08 1.46 8.13
C PHE A 221 15.34 0.20 8.97
N SER A 222 15.18 0.29 10.29
CA SER A 222 15.29 -0.87 11.19
C SER A 222 14.28 -1.95 10.85
N LEU A 223 13.06 -1.58 10.47
CA LEU A 223 12.01 -2.53 10.08
C LEU A 223 12.41 -3.34 8.83
N GLY A 224 12.96 -2.67 7.81
CA GLY A 224 13.44 -3.37 6.62
C GLY A 224 14.62 -4.30 6.91
N ILE A 225 15.54 -3.91 7.81
CA ILE A 225 16.62 -4.81 8.26
C ILE A 225 16.06 -6.07 8.93
N ILE A 226 15.02 -5.94 9.75
CA ILE A 226 14.39 -7.09 10.42
C ILE A 226 13.75 -8.05 9.39
N ILE A 227 13.06 -7.51 8.37
CA ILE A 227 12.48 -8.33 7.29
C ILE A 227 13.58 -9.08 6.54
N VAL A 228 14.64 -8.37 6.11
CA VAL A 228 15.77 -8.99 5.40
C VAL A 228 16.46 -10.04 6.26
N ALA A 229 16.63 -9.80 7.55
CA ALA A 229 17.21 -10.78 8.46
C ALA A 229 16.33 -12.04 8.58
N ALA A 230 15.01 -11.89 8.67
CA ALA A 230 14.08 -13.02 8.70
C ALA A 230 14.16 -13.85 7.40
N ALA A 231 14.20 -13.19 6.24
CA ALA A 231 14.34 -13.83 4.93
C ALA A 231 15.66 -14.61 4.81
N VAL A 232 16.78 -14.05 5.29
CA VAL A 232 18.10 -14.72 5.31
C VAL A 232 18.06 -15.96 6.20
N VAL A 233 17.45 -15.87 7.39
CA VAL A 233 17.34 -17.04 8.27
C VAL A 233 16.53 -18.15 7.60
N ARG A 234 15.40 -17.83 6.94
CA ARG A 234 14.64 -18.83 6.18
C ARG A 234 15.49 -19.45 5.07
N ALA A 235 16.22 -18.63 4.29
CA ALA A 235 17.07 -19.12 3.21
C ALA A 235 18.16 -20.08 3.71
N ILE A 236 18.75 -19.81 4.88
CA ILE A 236 19.71 -20.70 5.54
C ILE A 236 19.05 -22.01 5.97
N GLN A 237 17.82 -21.99 6.49
CA GLN A 237 17.13 -23.23 6.88
C GLN A 237 16.80 -24.10 5.67
N ILE A 238 16.41 -23.48 4.56
CA ILE A 238 16.13 -24.18 3.30
C ILE A 238 17.43 -24.75 2.70
N SER A 239 18.55 -24.00 2.74
CA SER A 239 19.80 -24.39 2.06
C SER A 239 20.73 -25.26 2.91
N GLY A 240 20.82 -24.99 4.23
CA GLY A 240 21.83 -25.57 5.12
C GLY A 240 21.42 -26.90 5.78
N LYS A 241 20.11 -27.18 5.87
CA LYS A 241 19.57 -28.43 6.43
C LYS A 241 18.85 -29.25 5.36
N ALA A 242 19.52 -29.41 4.23
CA ALA A 242 19.29 -30.39 3.18
C ALA A 242 17.90 -31.05 3.19
N TYR A 243 16.83 -30.43 2.68
CA TYR A 243 15.55 -31.12 2.37
C TYR A 243 14.92 -32.01 3.49
N THR A 244 15.44 -32.01 4.72
CA THR A 244 15.16 -33.05 5.74
C THR A 244 14.37 -32.46 6.90
N ASP A 245 14.31 -31.14 7.02
CA ASP A 245 13.61 -30.44 8.10
C ASP A 245 12.44 -29.58 7.60
N MET A 246 11.47 -30.23 6.95
CA MET A 246 10.26 -29.57 6.42
C MET A 246 9.46 -28.83 7.51
N ALA A 247 9.46 -29.35 8.75
CA ALA A 247 8.84 -28.68 9.88
C ALA A 247 9.56 -27.36 10.24
N GLY A 248 10.90 -27.35 10.20
CA GLY A 248 11.69 -26.14 10.36
C GLY A 248 11.37 -25.06 9.32
N VAL A 249 11.22 -25.46 8.05
CA VAL A 249 10.84 -24.55 6.95
C VAL A 249 9.45 -23.95 7.20
N ALA A 250 8.47 -24.75 7.64
CA ALA A 250 7.14 -24.28 7.96
C ALA A 250 7.15 -23.22 9.09
N ILE A 251 7.87 -23.48 10.18
CA ILE A 251 8.00 -22.56 11.33
C ILE A 251 8.60 -21.23 10.93
N TRP A 252 9.70 -21.26 10.17
CA TRP A 252 10.35 -20.03 9.73
C TRP A 252 9.51 -19.25 8.72
N SER A 253 8.77 -19.94 7.84
CA SER A 253 7.88 -19.31 6.88
C SER A 253 6.69 -18.60 7.57
N ILE A 254 6.08 -19.21 8.59
CA ILE A 254 5.01 -18.55 9.35
C ILE A 254 5.55 -17.42 10.23
N ALA A 255 6.74 -17.57 10.82
CA ALA A 255 7.39 -16.53 11.59
C ALA A 255 7.69 -15.29 10.72
N GLU A 256 8.30 -15.49 9.56
CA GLU A 256 8.60 -14.43 8.59
C GLU A 256 7.33 -13.72 8.11
N SER A 257 6.28 -14.48 7.78
CA SER A 257 4.98 -13.93 7.37
C SER A 257 4.34 -13.08 8.49
N SER A 258 4.35 -13.59 9.72
CA SER A 258 3.77 -12.91 10.88
C SER A 258 4.54 -11.63 11.21
N ILE A 259 5.88 -11.69 11.22
CA ILE A 259 6.77 -10.55 11.43
C ILE A 259 6.50 -9.50 10.34
N SER A 260 6.40 -9.90 9.07
CA SER A 260 6.12 -8.98 7.96
C SER A 260 4.79 -8.26 8.12
N VAL A 261 3.72 -8.96 8.52
CA VAL A 261 2.41 -8.34 8.79
C VAL A 261 2.47 -7.37 9.96
N ILE A 262 3.13 -7.74 11.07
CA ILE A 262 3.33 -6.87 12.23
C ILE A 262 4.09 -5.60 11.81
N ILE A 263 5.19 -5.76 11.06
CA ILE A 263 6.02 -4.67 10.59
C ILE A 263 5.24 -3.75 9.63
N GLY A 264 4.44 -4.31 8.72
CA GLY A 264 3.56 -3.53 7.85
C GLY A 264 2.51 -2.71 8.61
N CYS A 265 2.19 -3.11 9.84
CA CYS A 265 1.29 -2.33 10.70
C CYS A 265 1.95 -1.09 11.33
N LEU A 266 3.27 -1.04 11.48
CA LEU A 266 4.01 -0.01 12.26
C LEU A 266 4.11 1.40 11.64
N PRO A 267 4.22 1.60 10.32
CA PRO A 267 4.43 2.94 9.74
C PRO A 267 3.36 3.99 10.06
N PRO A 268 2.07 3.67 10.20
CA PRO A 268 1.07 4.64 10.63
C PRO A 268 1.16 4.99 12.11
N PHE A 269 1.56 4.05 12.99
CA PHE A 269 1.64 4.30 14.43
C PHE A 269 2.55 5.50 14.76
N LYS A 270 3.63 5.68 14.01
CA LYS A 270 4.55 6.82 14.21
C LYS A 270 3.97 8.16 13.77
N ILE A 271 3.14 8.20 12.72
CA ILE A 271 2.47 9.43 12.28
C ILE A 271 1.50 9.91 13.39
N PHE A 272 0.98 8.99 14.20
CA PHE A 272 0.05 9.28 15.29
C PHE A 272 0.67 9.58 16.65
N LEU A 273 1.86 9.06 16.95
CA LEU A 273 2.58 9.38 18.19
C LEU A 273 3.16 10.81 18.18
N SER A 274 3.38 11.39 17.00
CA SER A 274 3.67 12.82 16.87
C SER A 274 2.38 13.61 17.08
N ARG A 275 2.23 14.17 18.29
CA ARG A 275 1.01 14.77 18.86
C ARG A 275 0.34 15.93 18.08
N HIS A 276 0.71 16.21 16.83
CA HIS A 276 -0.03 17.09 15.92
C HIS A 276 0.42 16.85 14.47
N PRO A 277 -0.31 16.10 13.65
CA PRO A 277 -0.22 16.27 12.22
C PRO A 277 -1.17 17.40 11.84
N SER A 278 -0.64 18.55 11.45
CA SER A 278 -1.38 19.51 10.63
C SER A 278 -1.62 18.86 9.27
N PHE A 279 -2.59 17.95 9.20
CA PHE A 279 -3.15 17.50 7.93
C PHE A 279 -3.95 18.70 7.41
N ALA A 280 -3.31 19.52 6.59
CA ALA A 280 -4.02 20.56 5.85
C ALA A 280 -5.10 19.87 5.01
N PRO A 281 -6.38 20.26 5.17
CA PRO A 281 -7.43 19.78 4.30
C PRO A 281 -7.08 20.13 2.86
N TYR A 282 -7.22 19.14 1.98
CA TYR A 282 -7.21 19.29 0.54
C TYR A 282 -8.14 20.45 0.14
N THR A 283 -7.57 21.60 -0.20
CA THR A 283 -8.26 22.63 -0.97
C THR A 283 -7.46 22.78 -2.26
N SER A 284 -8.07 22.35 -3.37
CA SER A 284 -7.60 22.74 -4.70
C SER A 284 -7.83 24.24 -4.84
N GLY A 285 -6.82 25.02 -4.45
CA GLY A 285 -6.77 26.47 -4.64
C GLY A 285 -5.79 26.77 -5.75
N SER A 286 -6.32 27.15 -6.91
CA SER A 286 -5.55 27.75 -8.00
C SER A 286 -4.73 28.94 -7.51
N ALA A 287 -3.52 29.03 -8.04
CA ALA A 287 -2.51 30.02 -7.76
C ALA A 287 -3.00 31.48 -7.88
N GLY A 288 -2.54 32.33 -6.97
CA GLY A 288 -2.53 33.79 -7.11
C GLY A 288 -1.22 34.34 -6.53
N PRO A 289 -0.34 34.99 -7.31
CA PRO A 289 0.96 35.42 -6.83
C PRO A 289 0.89 36.73 -6.04
N TYR A 290 1.81 36.83 -5.07
CA TYR A 290 2.22 38.04 -4.37
C TYR A 290 2.52 39.22 -5.32
N LEU A 291 2.01 40.40 -4.98
CA LEU A 291 2.64 41.67 -5.37
C LEU A 291 2.91 42.48 -4.10
N GLN A 292 4.20 42.50 -3.74
CA GLN A 292 4.80 43.42 -2.81
C GLN A 292 5.33 44.59 -3.63
N SER A 293 4.84 45.80 -3.41
CA SER A 293 5.46 47.01 -3.93
C SER A 293 5.58 48.01 -2.79
N GLY A 294 6.82 48.20 -2.33
CA GLY A 294 7.19 49.33 -1.49
C GLY A 294 7.46 50.55 -2.37
N THR A 295 6.95 51.69 -1.96
CA THR A 295 7.52 53.00 -2.31
C THR A 295 7.35 53.95 -1.14
N SER A 296 8.49 54.50 -0.74
CA SER A 296 8.76 55.53 0.24
C SER A 296 8.22 56.90 -0.14
N SER A 297 7.61 57.61 0.80
CA SER A 297 7.72 59.08 0.95
C SER A 297 7.03 59.57 2.24
N THR A 298 7.83 59.97 3.23
CA THR A 298 7.49 61.01 4.23
C THR A 298 7.95 62.38 3.66
N PRO A 299 7.63 63.57 4.23
CA PRO A 299 6.99 63.85 5.54
C PRO A 299 5.92 64.98 5.55
N ALA A 300 5.00 64.96 6.52
CA ALA A 300 4.40 66.19 7.06
C ALA A 300 3.98 65.98 8.54
N LYS A 301 4.48 66.86 9.41
CA LYS A 301 4.20 66.95 10.87
C LYS A 301 2.89 67.76 11.13
N PRO A 302 2.56 68.12 12.38
CA PRO A 302 1.90 67.28 13.39
C PRO A 302 0.57 67.93 13.84
N ARG A 303 -0.41 67.16 14.34
CA ARG A 303 -1.45 67.74 15.20
C ARG A 303 -1.74 66.86 16.41
N LEU A 304 -1.92 67.58 17.50
CA LEU A 304 -1.85 67.24 18.90
C LEU A 304 -3.29 67.23 19.46
N TRP A 305 -3.62 66.15 20.17
CA TRP A 305 -4.66 65.95 21.21
C TRP A 305 -6.09 66.51 21.04
N SER A 306 -7.07 65.61 21.16
CA SER A 306 -8.21 65.81 22.09
C SER A 306 -8.89 64.46 22.37
N ASP A 307 -8.93 64.10 23.65
CA ASP A 307 -9.81 63.11 24.22
C ASP A 307 -11.28 63.56 24.13
N THR A 308 -12.20 62.63 23.88
CA THR A 308 -13.39 62.45 24.74
C THR A 308 -14.11 61.13 24.43
N PRO A 309 -14.60 60.40 25.46
CA PRO A 309 -15.22 59.08 25.30
C PRO A 309 -16.75 59.17 25.31
N VAL A 310 -17.46 58.43 24.45
CA VAL A 310 -18.91 58.21 24.61
C VAL A 310 -19.33 56.78 24.18
N SER A 311 -20.11 56.20 25.09
CA SER A 311 -20.76 54.90 25.29
C SER A 311 -21.28 54.03 24.12
N PRO A 312 -21.45 52.71 24.36
CA PRO A 312 -21.96 51.74 23.39
C PRO A 312 -23.51 51.70 23.35
N PRO A 313 -24.10 51.12 22.30
CA PRO A 313 -25.21 50.20 22.58
C PRO A 313 -25.23 48.91 21.73
N GLN A 314 -25.52 47.85 22.47
CA GLN A 314 -26.44 46.74 22.18
C GLN A 314 -26.19 45.76 21.01
N ARG A 315 -26.00 44.50 21.44
CA ARG A 315 -26.38 43.28 20.72
C ARG A 315 -27.88 43.28 20.39
N GLY A 316 -28.20 43.07 19.12
CA GLY A 316 -29.49 42.60 18.61
C GLY A 316 -29.25 42.09 17.20
N LEU A 317 -29.16 40.77 17.03
CA LEU A 317 -30.21 39.91 16.49
C LEU A 317 -30.07 39.77 14.96
N TYR A 318 -29.67 38.58 14.54
CA TYR A 318 -29.60 38.17 13.14
C TYR A 318 -31.01 38.20 12.54
N GLN A 319 -31.20 38.98 11.46
CA GLN A 319 -32.33 38.77 10.57
C GLN A 319 -32.00 39.21 9.14
N ASN A 320 -32.10 38.22 8.24
CA ASN A 320 -32.40 38.27 6.82
C ASN A 320 -31.43 39.01 5.89
N LEU A 321 -30.60 38.22 5.19
CA LEU A 321 -30.00 38.60 3.91
C LEU A 321 -31.08 38.48 2.83
N ASP A 322 -31.59 39.61 2.36
CA ASP A 322 -32.22 39.71 1.05
C ASP A 322 -31.11 39.72 -0.02
N PHE A 323 -31.26 38.84 -1.01
CA PHE A 323 -30.33 38.60 -2.09
C PHE A 323 -30.72 39.48 -3.29
N GLU A 324 -30.18 40.70 -3.36
CA GLU A 324 -30.28 41.53 -4.58
C GLU A 324 -29.05 41.32 -5.47
N LEU A 325 -29.26 40.64 -6.61
CA LEU A 325 -28.33 40.59 -7.74
C LEU A 325 -28.19 41.99 -8.35
N HIS A 326 -27.08 42.67 -8.10
CA HIS A 326 -26.73 43.85 -8.89
C HIS A 326 -25.97 43.45 -10.15
N SER A 327 -26.67 43.59 -11.28
CA SER A 327 -26.19 43.42 -12.64
C SER A 327 -25.01 44.36 -12.94
N ARG A 328 -23.96 43.81 -13.57
CA ARG A 328 -22.81 44.53 -14.11
C ARG A 328 -23.25 45.45 -15.25
N ASN A 329 -23.14 46.76 -15.07
CA ASN A 329 -22.95 47.70 -16.17
C ASN A 329 -21.46 47.75 -16.52
N THR A 330 -21.13 47.36 -17.75
CA THR A 330 -19.84 47.66 -18.39
C THR A 330 -20.05 48.84 -19.32
N ASP A 331 -19.44 49.97 -18.98
CA ASP A 331 -19.26 51.11 -19.88
C ASP A 331 -18.11 50.81 -20.85
N ILE A 332 -18.37 50.89 -22.15
CA ILE A 332 -17.34 51.02 -23.19
C ILE A 332 -17.54 52.37 -23.88
N VAL A 333 -16.51 53.21 -23.79
CA VAL A 333 -16.36 54.50 -24.45
C VAL A 333 -15.83 54.29 -25.87
N GLY A 334 -16.40 55.05 -26.83
CA GLY A 334 -15.65 55.58 -27.97
C GLY A 334 -16.24 55.27 -29.34
N GLY A 335 -16.60 56.33 -30.08
CA GLY A 335 -16.69 56.27 -31.54
C GLY A 335 -17.83 57.08 -32.14
N ALA A 336 -17.50 58.27 -32.63
CA ALA A 336 -18.40 59.20 -33.32
C ALA A 336 -18.92 58.65 -34.66
N GLY A 337 -20.12 59.07 -35.07
CA GLY A 337 -20.51 59.04 -36.48
C GLY A 337 -21.99 58.84 -36.80
N ALA A 338 -22.65 59.94 -37.15
CA ALA A 338 -23.75 60.04 -38.11
C ALA A 338 -25.16 59.47 -37.78
N ARG A 339 -26.11 60.40 -37.82
CA ARG A 339 -27.57 60.25 -37.81
C ARG A 339 -28.08 60.13 -39.25
N VAL A 340 -28.75 59.04 -39.64
CA VAL A 340 -29.65 59.00 -40.83
C VAL A 340 -30.80 57.99 -40.65
N VAL A 341 -32.02 58.54 -40.53
CA VAL A 341 -33.32 58.21 -41.17
C VAL A 341 -33.82 56.74 -41.30
N ARG A 342 -34.87 56.46 -40.51
CA ARG A 342 -36.20 55.83 -40.75
C ARG A 342 -36.44 54.66 -41.74
N ASN A 343 -37.33 53.79 -41.24
CA ASN A 343 -38.35 52.92 -41.88
C ASN A 343 -37.76 51.64 -42.53
N THR A 344 -38.36 50.44 -42.39
CA THR A 344 -39.77 50.11 -42.62
C THR A 344 -40.08 48.67 -42.12
N THR A 345 -41.30 48.48 -41.57
CA THR A 345 -42.18 47.28 -41.63
C THR A 345 -41.86 45.93 -40.96
N LEU A 346 -42.65 45.67 -39.90
CA LEU A 346 -43.29 44.41 -39.44
C LEU A 346 -44.08 43.67 -40.56
N PRO A 347 -44.52 42.38 -40.44
CA PRO A 347 -45.24 41.72 -39.31
C PRO A 347 -44.68 40.31 -38.94
N ARG A 348 -44.87 39.67 -37.78
CA ARG A 348 -45.97 39.44 -36.80
C ARG A 348 -47.05 38.43 -37.23
N GLU A 349 -46.79 37.15 -36.95
CA GLU A 349 -47.73 36.04 -36.68
C GLU A 349 -46.96 35.04 -35.78
N SER A 350 -47.52 34.28 -34.84
CA SER A 350 -48.81 34.21 -34.16
C SER A 350 -48.55 33.36 -32.89
N VAL A 351 -49.25 33.69 -31.82
CA VAL A 351 -49.19 33.02 -30.50
C VAL A 351 -49.87 31.65 -30.59
N ASP A 352 -49.25 30.61 -30.04
CA ASP A 352 -50.01 29.49 -29.46
C ASP A 352 -49.36 28.98 -28.15
N SER A 353 -50.22 28.56 -27.24
CA SER A 353 -50.02 28.44 -25.80
C SER A 353 -50.14 26.97 -25.37
N GLY A 354 -49.17 26.42 -24.62
CA GLY A 354 -49.31 25.10 -23.99
C GLY A 354 -48.03 24.53 -23.38
N ARG A 355 -47.93 24.57 -22.04
CA ARG A 355 -46.89 23.94 -21.20
C ARG A 355 -47.09 22.39 -21.09
N PRO A 356 -46.31 21.64 -20.27
CA PRO A 356 -44.85 21.44 -20.28
C PRO A 356 -44.47 19.94 -20.10
N GLY A 357 -43.24 19.59 -20.50
CA GLY A 357 -42.47 18.56 -19.78
C GLY A 357 -42.25 17.22 -20.50
N GLU A 358 -41.12 17.11 -21.20
CA GLU A 358 -40.33 15.88 -21.23
C GLU A 358 -38.89 16.22 -21.69
N ILE A 359 -37.91 16.14 -20.79
CA ILE A 359 -36.49 16.26 -21.15
C ILE A 359 -35.91 14.84 -21.15
N ARG A 360 -35.78 14.25 -22.33
CA ARG A 360 -34.83 13.14 -22.59
C ARG A 360 -33.52 13.76 -23.05
N MET A 361 -32.49 13.73 -22.19
CA MET A 361 -31.13 14.07 -22.62
C MET A 361 -30.39 12.80 -23.07
N VAL A 362 -29.97 12.92 -24.31
CA VAL A 362 -29.23 12.00 -25.17
C VAL A 362 -27.85 11.70 -24.60
N LYS A 363 -27.47 10.44 -24.78
CA LYS A 363 -26.13 9.88 -24.58
C LYS A 363 -25.32 10.23 -25.85
N GLU A 364 -24.26 11.01 -25.75
CA GLU A 364 -23.26 11.08 -26.82
C GLU A 364 -21.87 10.71 -26.29
N PHE A 365 -21.45 9.54 -26.77
CA PHE A 365 -20.07 9.10 -26.89
C PHE A 365 -19.63 9.51 -28.30
N SER A 366 -18.47 10.14 -28.45
CA SER A 366 -17.76 10.11 -29.73
C SER A 366 -16.26 10.19 -29.49
N VAL A 367 -15.61 9.05 -29.69
CA VAL A 367 -14.17 8.83 -29.79
C VAL A 367 -13.79 8.91 -31.27
N ILE A 368 -12.95 9.90 -31.58
CA ILE A 368 -11.76 9.90 -32.46
C ILE A 368 -11.83 9.23 -33.86
N THR A 369 -11.37 9.99 -34.85
CA THR A 369 -10.23 9.73 -35.76
C THR A 369 -10.54 9.86 -37.25
N THR A 370 -9.78 10.79 -37.83
CA THR A 370 -9.44 11.05 -39.23
C THR A 370 -9.45 9.89 -40.23
N ARG A 371 -9.88 10.28 -41.44
CA ARG A 371 -9.75 9.70 -42.80
C ARG A 371 -10.79 8.70 -43.25
#